data_AF-A0A2B7WQR4-F1
#
_entry.id   AF-A0A2B7WQR4-F1
#
_cell.length_a   1.000
_cell.length_b   1.000
_cell.length_c   1.000
_cell.angle_alpha   90.00
_cell.angle_beta   90.00
_cell.angle_gamma   90.00
#
_symmetry.space_group_name_H-M   'P 1'
#
loop_
_entity.id
_entity.type
_entity.pdbx_description
1 polymer ?
#
loop_
_entity_poly.entity_id
_entity_poly.type
_entity_poly.pdbx_seq_one_letter_code
_entity_poly.pdbx_strand_id
1 'polypeptide(L)'
;MAPPTLPAPKLTISHSPLTPSSFHPFGTAISKPLPQSLNRTPPPSSLPSLANTNPTTTPDFPVPTLANQSTALKYSPISTFQNNYDQSKSADGGMGKAGEPRMSMFSCFPRQLRRGGRERGRKAKAGGGLFDVGILERHPYTTQTFVPLGVPGPAERRRQGTSSASTVRDDKRQGTSTSTGIKDDDYGTDDNTPPASYLVIVAPSLHGQKVEATVFNPEGRNETVVVRDPPDLRNLKAFVAHGGQAVTYGAGTWHAPMVVVGRHRVDFVVVQFSNGVAEDDCQEVVFGDGLVVDVDVDVDVREKEAYEDECSKL
;
A
#
# COMPACT_ATOMS: atom_id res chain seq x y z
N MET A 1 -0.65 -8.09 25.79
CA MET A 1 -1.24 -9.46 25.77
C MET A 1 -1.00 -10.04 24.39
N ALA A 2 -0.90 -11.36 24.22
CA ALA A 2 -0.80 -11.93 22.87
C ALA A 2 -2.11 -11.66 22.10
N PRO A 3 -2.06 -11.39 20.77
CA PRO A 3 -3.27 -11.16 20.00
C PRO A 3 -4.23 -12.38 20.04
N PRO A 4 -5.55 -12.16 20.10
CA PRO A 4 -6.55 -13.22 20.00
C PRO A 4 -6.48 -13.95 18.67
N THR A 5 -6.50 -15.27 18.73
CA THR A 5 -6.57 -16.16 17.57
C THR A 5 -8.02 -16.43 17.17
N LEU A 6 -8.37 -16.07 15.95
CA LEU A 6 -9.69 -16.34 15.37
C LEU A 6 -9.68 -17.62 14.54
N PRO A 7 -10.79 -18.39 14.54
CA PRO A 7 -10.97 -19.46 13.57
C PRO A 7 -11.01 -18.87 12.16
N ALA A 8 -10.19 -19.39 11.26
CA ALA A 8 -10.13 -18.96 9.87
C ALA A 8 -10.58 -20.09 8.91
N PRO A 9 -11.33 -19.77 7.84
CA PRO A 9 -11.54 -20.71 6.75
C PRO A 9 -10.25 -20.92 5.96
N LYS A 10 -10.16 -22.04 5.24
CA LYS A 10 -9.18 -22.18 4.15
C LYS A 10 -9.70 -21.39 2.95
N LEU A 11 -9.09 -20.24 2.70
CA LEU A 11 -9.50 -19.26 1.70
C LEU A 11 -8.27 -18.75 0.95
N THR A 12 -8.28 -18.87 -0.38
CA THR A 12 -7.32 -18.21 -1.25
C THR A 12 -8.04 -17.17 -2.08
N ILE A 13 -7.57 -15.91 -2.03
CA ILE A 13 -8.11 -14.80 -2.82
C ILE A 13 -7.07 -14.29 -3.82
N SER A 14 -7.53 -13.86 -4.98
CA SER A 14 -6.69 -13.10 -5.92
C SER A 14 -6.71 -11.62 -5.57
N HIS A 15 -5.62 -10.91 -5.86
CA HIS A 15 -5.61 -9.45 -5.77
C HIS A 15 -6.28 -8.79 -6.98
N SER A 16 -6.55 -7.49 -6.84
CA SER A 16 -6.97 -6.60 -7.92
C SER A 16 -6.15 -5.30 -7.89
N PRO A 17 -6.13 -4.48 -8.95
CA PRO A 17 -5.48 -3.18 -8.90
C PRO A 17 -6.12 -2.26 -7.84
N LEU A 18 -5.31 -1.51 -7.09
CA LEU A 18 -5.82 -0.48 -6.20
C LEU A 18 -6.40 0.70 -7.02
N THR A 19 -7.69 0.98 -6.87
CA THR A 19 -8.36 2.15 -7.50
C THR A 19 -9.22 2.89 -6.47
N PRO A 20 -9.52 4.19 -6.67
CA PRO A 20 -10.42 4.92 -5.77
C PRO A 20 -11.78 4.23 -5.60
N SER A 21 -12.41 3.83 -6.70
CA SER A 21 -13.72 3.17 -6.68
C SER A 21 -13.71 1.80 -6.00
N SER A 22 -12.70 0.97 -6.26
CA SER A 22 -12.61 -0.38 -5.67
C SER A 22 -12.27 -0.36 -4.17
N PHE A 23 -11.61 0.70 -3.69
CA PHE A 23 -11.17 0.81 -2.30
C PHE A 23 -12.12 1.64 -1.42
N HIS A 24 -13.04 2.40 -2.01
CA HIS A 24 -13.97 3.28 -1.30
C HIS A 24 -14.68 2.68 -0.07
N PRO A 25 -15.10 1.38 -0.06
CA PRO A 25 -15.73 0.78 1.12
C PRO A 25 -14.81 0.65 2.35
N PHE A 26 -13.50 0.72 2.15
CA PHE A 26 -12.47 0.46 3.17
C PHE A 26 -11.71 1.72 3.58
N GLY A 27 -11.89 2.81 2.83
CA GLY A 27 -11.11 4.04 2.99
C GLY A 27 -10.91 4.75 1.65
N THR A 28 -9.75 5.36 1.47
CA THR A 28 -9.43 6.14 0.26
C THR A 28 -8.13 5.66 -0.37
N ALA A 29 -8.17 5.31 -1.65
CA ALA A 29 -6.97 5.13 -2.47
C ALA A 29 -6.61 6.47 -3.10
N ILE A 30 -5.42 6.99 -2.78
CA ILE A 30 -4.93 8.28 -3.27
C ILE A 30 -3.97 7.99 -4.42
N SER A 31 -4.20 8.63 -5.56
CA SER A 31 -3.32 8.50 -6.73
C SER A 31 -3.16 9.85 -7.43
N LYS A 32 -2.21 9.93 -8.37
CA LYS A 32 -2.01 11.12 -9.18
C LYS A 32 -3.24 11.32 -10.09
N PRO A 33 -3.97 12.45 -10.00
CA PRO A 33 -5.16 12.68 -10.82
C PRO A 33 -4.84 13.05 -12.27
N LEU A 34 -3.57 13.35 -12.57
CA LEU A 34 -3.12 13.89 -13.85
C LEU A 34 -1.98 13.04 -14.42
N PRO A 35 -1.90 12.91 -15.75
CA PRO A 35 -0.80 12.20 -16.41
C PRO A 35 0.52 12.93 -16.22
N GLN A 36 1.62 12.18 -16.14
CA GLN A 36 2.98 12.73 -15.95
C GLN A 36 3.43 13.63 -17.12
N SER A 37 2.82 13.49 -18.30
CA SER A 37 3.08 14.31 -19.47
C SER A 37 2.52 15.74 -19.38
N LEU A 38 1.60 16.01 -18.44
CA LEU A 38 1.00 17.33 -18.27
C LEU A 38 1.94 18.27 -17.51
N ASN A 39 2.68 19.08 -18.27
CA ASN A 39 3.72 19.97 -17.74
C ASN A 39 3.30 21.46 -17.66
N ARG A 40 2.02 21.75 -17.92
CA ARG A 40 1.45 23.11 -17.82
C ARG A 40 0.08 23.05 -17.19
N THR A 41 -0.22 24.02 -16.35
CA THR A 41 -1.55 24.15 -15.74
C THR A 41 -2.60 24.39 -16.82
N PRO A 42 -3.67 23.59 -16.86
CA PRO A 42 -4.80 23.82 -17.76
C PRO A 42 -5.51 25.17 -17.46
N PRO A 43 -6.16 25.79 -18.46
CA PRO A 43 -6.88 27.05 -18.25
C PRO A 43 -8.09 26.86 -17.31
N PRO A 44 -8.55 27.92 -16.62
CA PRO A 44 -9.68 27.84 -15.68
C PRO A 44 -10.95 27.18 -16.24
N SER A 45 -11.24 27.41 -17.52
CA SER A 45 -12.41 26.85 -18.21
C SER A 45 -12.40 25.31 -18.31
N SER A 46 -11.23 24.68 -18.19
CA SER A 46 -11.06 23.23 -18.29
C SER A 46 -11.11 22.50 -16.94
N LEU A 47 -11.03 23.21 -15.81
CA LEU A 47 -10.94 22.59 -14.48
C LEU A 47 -12.09 21.62 -14.15
N PRO A 48 -13.37 21.90 -14.48
CA PRO A 48 -14.46 20.97 -14.21
C PRO A 48 -14.26 19.59 -14.86
N SER A 49 -13.56 19.54 -15.99
CA SER A 49 -13.27 18.28 -16.69
C SER A 49 -12.13 17.46 -16.08
N LEU A 50 -11.36 18.05 -15.15
CA LEU A 50 -10.20 17.41 -14.53
C LEU A 50 -10.54 16.58 -13.28
N ALA A 51 -11.80 16.56 -12.85
CA ALA A 51 -12.27 15.72 -11.74
C ALA A 51 -12.30 14.21 -12.07
N ASN A 52 -11.68 13.79 -13.19
CA ASN A 52 -11.68 12.44 -13.75
C ASN A 52 -13.09 11.84 -13.77
N THR A 53 -14.02 12.53 -14.42
CA THR A 53 -15.45 12.16 -14.43
C THR A 53 -15.70 11.06 -15.45
N ASN A 54 -15.91 9.83 -15.00
CA ASN A 54 -16.72 8.91 -15.79
C ASN A 54 -18.20 9.27 -15.54
N PRO A 55 -19.00 9.63 -16.56
CA PRO A 55 -20.35 10.17 -16.37
C PRO A 55 -21.34 9.23 -15.68
N THR A 56 -20.98 7.95 -15.49
CA THR A 56 -21.80 6.93 -14.82
C THR A 56 -21.38 6.64 -13.37
N THR A 57 -20.34 7.29 -12.84
CA THR A 57 -19.84 7.05 -11.48
C THR A 57 -19.56 8.36 -10.74
N THR A 58 -19.52 8.30 -9.41
CA THR A 58 -19.01 9.37 -8.56
C THR A 58 -17.60 9.75 -9.03
N PRO A 59 -17.25 11.06 -9.12
CA PRO A 59 -15.90 11.48 -9.53
C PRO A 59 -14.84 10.92 -8.58
N ASP A 60 -13.74 10.39 -9.14
CA ASP A 60 -12.62 9.87 -8.33
C ASP A 60 -11.88 10.99 -7.58
N PHE A 61 -11.98 12.23 -8.07
CA PHE A 61 -11.33 13.40 -7.48
C PHE A 61 -12.26 14.61 -7.44
N PRO A 62 -12.09 15.53 -6.47
CA PRO A 62 -12.80 16.81 -6.49
C PRO A 62 -12.35 17.67 -7.68
N VAL A 63 -13.20 18.62 -8.09
CA VAL A 63 -12.80 19.64 -9.08
C VAL A 63 -11.65 20.47 -8.48
N PRO A 64 -10.48 20.55 -9.15
CA PRO A 64 -9.34 21.28 -8.62
C PRO A 64 -9.53 22.79 -8.72
N THR A 65 -8.86 23.53 -7.85
CA THR A 65 -8.72 24.99 -7.95
C THR A 65 -7.30 25.38 -8.37
N LEU A 66 -7.16 26.53 -9.03
CA LEU A 66 -5.84 27.12 -9.29
C LEU A 66 -5.23 27.64 -7.99
N ALA A 67 -3.96 27.30 -7.78
CA ALA A 67 -3.16 27.73 -6.65
C ALA A 67 -1.78 28.24 -7.14
N ASN A 68 -1.01 28.85 -6.23
CA ASN A 68 0.34 29.35 -6.48
C ASN A 68 0.44 30.20 -7.75
N GLN A 69 -0.38 31.26 -7.83
CA GLN A 69 -0.44 32.13 -9.02
C GLN A 69 -0.70 31.37 -10.33
N SER A 70 -1.57 30.35 -10.28
CA SER A 70 -1.94 29.48 -11.41
C SER A 70 -0.85 28.51 -11.89
N THR A 71 0.20 28.29 -11.10
CA THR A 71 1.24 27.29 -11.38
C THR A 71 0.95 25.92 -10.76
N ALA A 72 -0.10 25.81 -9.93
CA ALA A 72 -0.49 24.56 -9.29
C ALA A 72 -2.00 24.32 -9.37
N LEU A 73 -2.39 23.04 -9.34
CA LEU A 73 -3.76 22.60 -9.12
C LEU A 73 -3.89 21.99 -7.73
N LYS A 74 -4.84 22.50 -6.94
CA LYS A 74 -5.17 21.97 -5.63
C LYS A 74 -6.44 21.11 -5.73
N TYR A 75 -6.29 19.81 -5.57
CA TYR A 75 -7.39 18.88 -5.31
C TYR A 75 -7.61 18.82 -3.80
N SER A 76 -8.82 19.09 -3.33
CA SER A 76 -9.10 19.11 -1.88
C SER A 76 -10.58 18.88 -1.58
N PRO A 77 -10.91 18.01 -0.60
CA PRO A 77 -10.01 17.03 0.02
C PRO A 77 -9.70 15.85 -0.92
N ILE A 78 -8.52 15.22 -0.79
CA ILE A 78 -8.17 13.97 -1.50
C ILE A 78 -8.24 12.73 -0.61
N SER A 79 -8.45 12.94 0.70
CA SER A 79 -8.70 11.94 1.74
C SER A 79 -9.23 12.67 2.98
N THR A 80 -9.77 11.94 3.94
CA THR A 80 -10.33 12.47 5.19
C THR A 80 -9.50 12.01 6.38
N PHE A 81 -9.18 12.93 7.29
CA PHE A 81 -8.63 12.59 8.60
C PHE A 81 -9.76 12.40 9.60
N GLN A 82 -9.81 11.23 10.26
CA GLN A 82 -10.79 10.93 11.29
C GLN A 82 -10.09 10.71 12.64
N ASN A 83 -10.62 11.38 13.66
CA ASN A 83 -10.19 11.27 15.06
C ASN A 83 -11.45 11.16 15.92
N ASN A 84 -11.72 9.94 16.38
CA ASN A 84 -12.88 9.55 17.17
C ASN A 84 -12.46 9.06 18.57
N TYR A 85 -11.29 9.48 19.06
CA TYR A 85 -10.81 9.03 20.37
C TYR A 85 -11.66 9.56 21.53
N ASP A 86 -12.50 10.57 21.30
CA ASP A 86 -13.56 10.99 22.22
C ASP A 86 -14.61 9.90 22.48
N GLN A 87 -14.73 8.93 21.57
CA GLN A 87 -15.61 7.76 21.68
C GLN A 87 -14.93 6.58 22.39
N SER A 88 -13.62 6.68 22.67
CA SER A 88 -12.90 5.59 23.34
C SER A 88 -13.37 5.48 24.79
N LYS A 89 -13.70 4.26 25.19
CA LYS A 89 -14.03 3.93 26.58
C LYS A 89 -12.74 3.39 27.19
N SER A 90 -11.82 4.28 27.58
CA SER A 90 -10.55 3.85 28.17
C SER A 90 -10.81 2.90 29.36
N ALA A 91 -9.95 1.89 29.51
CA ALA A 91 -10.12 0.76 30.44
C ALA A 91 -10.26 1.16 31.93
N ASP A 92 -9.96 2.41 32.26
CA ASP A 92 -9.96 3.04 33.57
C ASP A 92 -11.24 3.83 33.90
N GLY A 93 -12.26 3.83 33.04
CA GLY A 93 -13.52 4.53 33.29
C GLY A 93 -13.40 6.06 33.28
N GLY A 94 -12.24 6.57 32.85
CA GLY A 94 -12.00 7.98 32.56
C GLY A 94 -12.57 8.40 31.21
N MET A 95 -12.66 9.71 31.00
CA MET A 95 -12.92 10.28 29.67
C MET A 95 -11.76 9.88 28.75
N GLY A 96 -12.04 9.26 27.60
CA GLY A 96 -11.02 8.76 26.67
C GLY A 96 -9.98 9.84 26.38
N LYS A 97 -8.68 9.48 26.47
CA LYS A 97 -7.62 10.45 26.18
C LYS A 97 -7.74 10.90 24.73
N ALA A 98 -7.73 12.22 24.50
CA ALA A 98 -7.83 12.78 23.16
C ALA A 98 -6.70 12.24 22.26
N GLY A 99 -7.05 11.87 21.03
CA GLY A 99 -6.08 11.45 20.03
C GLY A 99 -5.25 12.63 19.57
N GLU A 100 -3.93 12.49 19.60
CA GLU A 100 -2.99 13.46 19.06
C GLU A 100 -2.55 13.04 17.65
N PRO A 101 -2.40 13.97 16.70
CA PRO A 101 -1.89 13.65 15.38
C PRO A 101 -0.43 13.15 15.49
N ARG A 102 -0.13 12.08 14.76
CA ARG A 102 1.20 11.49 14.65
C ARG A 102 1.60 11.38 13.20
N MET A 103 2.88 11.63 12.95
CA MET A 103 3.55 11.31 11.71
C MET A 103 4.73 10.39 12.03
N SER A 104 4.88 9.31 11.29
CA SER A 104 5.92 8.30 11.51
C SER A 104 6.52 7.85 10.19
N MET A 105 7.74 7.30 10.25
CA MET A 105 8.41 6.69 9.11
C MET A 105 8.38 5.17 9.26
N PHE A 106 7.92 4.48 8.23
CA PHE A 106 7.92 3.02 8.17
C PHE A 106 8.81 2.59 7.01
N SER A 107 9.97 2.03 7.31
CA SER A 107 10.81 1.37 6.30
C SER A 107 10.39 -0.09 6.17
N CYS A 108 9.57 -0.39 5.17
CA CYS A 108 8.96 -1.70 4.99
C CYS A 108 9.76 -2.54 3.98
N PHE A 109 10.31 -3.66 4.46
CA PHE A 109 11.09 -4.59 3.63
C PHE A 109 10.20 -5.61 2.91
N PRO A 110 10.62 -6.12 1.74
CA PRO A 110 9.86 -7.13 1.01
C PRO A 110 9.57 -8.37 1.85
N ARG A 111 8.30 -8.79 1.84
CA ARG A 111 7.83 -10.00 2.51
C ARG A 111 7.99 -11.21 1.58
N GLN A 112 8.40 -12.34 2.16
CA GLN A 112 8.60 -13.57 1.40
C GLN A 112 7.26 -14.16 0.94
N LEU A 113 7.18 -14.53 -0.34
CA LEU A 113 6.05 -15.26 -0.91
C LEU A 113 6.39 -16.76 -0.98
N ARG A 114 5.45 -17.62 -0.60
CA ARG A 114 5.56 -19.06 -0.87
C ARG A 114 5.43 -19.29 -2.37
N ARG A 115 6.16 -20.28 -2.90
CA ARG A 115 5.97 -20.70 -4.29
C ARG A 115 4.55 -21.21 -4.48
N GLY A 116 3.85 -20.70 -5.50
CA GLY A 116 2.51 -21.16 -5.86
C GLY A 116 2.50 -22.67 -6.12
N GLY A 117 1.61 -23.39 -5.44
CA GLY A 117 1.41 -24.81 -5.67
C GLY A 117 0.94 -25.06 -7.10
N ARG A 118 1.49 -26.11 -7.74
CA ARG A 118 1.03 -26.64 -9.03
C ARG A 118 -0.48 -26.94 -8.98
N GLU A 119 -1.32 -26.01 -9.39
CA GLU A 119 -2.66 -26.37 -9.84
C GLU A 119 -2.48 -27.15 -11.16
N ARG A 120 -2.85 -28.45 -11.18
CA ARG A 120 -2.70 -29.33 -12.33
C ARG A 120 -3.39 -28.72 -13.55
N GLY A 121 -2.63 -28.06 -14.44
CA GLY A 121 -3.10 -27.59 -15.75
C GLY A 121 -2.81 -26.13 -16.10
N ARG A 122 -2.44 -25.26 -15.15
CA ARG A 122 -2.00 -23.88 -15.45
C ARG A 122 -0.48 -23.81 -15.45
N LYS A 123 0.12 -23.35 -16.57
CA LYS A 123 1.55 -23.00 -16.59
C LYS A 123 1.80 -21.98 -15.49
N ALA A 124 2.78 -22.23 -14.63
CA ALA A 124 3.24 -21.24 -13.66
C ALA A 124 3.58 -19.95 -14.42
N LYS A 125 2.93 -18.84 -14.06
CA LYS A 125 3.43 -17.53 -14.47
C LYS A 125 4.78 -17.36 -13.79
N ALA A 126 5.84 -17.16 -14.58
CA ALA A 126 7.13 -16.74 -14.05
C ALA A 126 6.87 -15.42 -13.31
N GLY A 127 7.21 -15.39 -12.01
CA GLY A 127 7.13 -14.18 -11.20
C GLY A 127 6.11 -14.18 -10.06
N GLY A 128 5.11 -15.07 -10.01
CA GLY A 128 4.08 -15.04 -8.96
C GLY A 128 4.36 -15.88 -7.71
N GLY A 129 3.63 -15.62 -6.61
CA GLY A 129 3.72 -16.36 -5.35
C GLY A 129 2.47 -16.24 -4.46
N LEU A 130 2.47 -16.92 -3.32
CA LEU A 130 1.39 -16.93 -2.33
C LEU A 130 1.84 -16.18 -1.08
N PHE A 131 1.03 -15.21 -0.61
CA PHE A 131 1.24 -14.53 0.66
C PHE A 131 0.27 -15.06 1.71
N ASP A 132 0.78 -15.56 2.84
CA ASP A 132 -0.05 -16.03 3.95
C ASP A 132 -0.43 -14.87 4.87
N VAL A 133 -1.74 -14.67 5.06
CA VAL A 133 -2.29 -13.62 5.92
C VAL A 133 -2.49 -14.19 7.32
N GLY A 134 -1.46 -14.05 8.17
CA GLY A 134 -1.49 -14.54 9.55
C GLY A 134 -2.08 -13.55 10.57
N ILE A 135 -2.25 -12.29 10.21
CA ILE A 135 -2.68 -11.22 11.12
C ILE A 135 -3.48 -10.15 10.37
N LEU A 136 -4.51 -9.63 11.02
CA LEU A 136 -5.18 -8.38 10.65
C LEU A 136 -5.21 -7.47 11.89
N GLU A 137 -5.05 -6.19 11.66
CA GLU A 137 -5.11 -5.14 12.66
C GLU A 137 -6.17 -4.10 12.27
N ARG A 138 -6.62 -3.30 13.23
CA ARG A 138 -7.44 -2.12 12.98
C ARG A 138 -7.13 -1.01 13.97
N HIS A 139 -7.43 0.20 13.55
CA HIS A 139 -7.40 1.41 14.39
C HIS A 139 -8.84 1.90 14.60
N PRO A 140 -9.54 1.52 15.69
CA PRO A 140 -10.98 1.74 15.84
C PRO A 140 -11.41 3.20 15.76
N TYR A 141 -10.56 4.11 16.23
CA TYR A 141 -10.90 5.51 16.43
C TYR A 141 -10.20 6.46 15.46
N THR A 142 -9.46 5.96 14.48
CA THR A 142 -8.73 6.86 13.56
C THR A 142 -8.50 6.28 12.19
N THR A 143 -8.44 7.16 11.19
CA THR A 143 -7.83 6.81 9.90
C THR A 143 -6.32 6.65 10.04
N GLN A 144 -5.75 5.74 9.26
CA GLN A 144 -4.30 5.60 9.11
C GLN A 144 -3.94 5.69 7.63
N THR A 145 -3.03 6.60 7.28
CA THR A 145 -2.60 6.80 5.89
C THR A 145 -1.15 6.42 5.71
N PHE A 146 -0.85 5.63 4.68
CA PHE A 146 0.50 5.32 4.23
C PHE A 146 0.76 5.99 2.88
N VAL A 147 1.79 6.83 2.84
CA VAL A 147 2.25 7.52 1.63
C VAL A 147 3.66 7.05 1.29
N PRO A 148 3.88 6.29 0.20
CA PRO A 148 5.22 5.85 -0.16
C PRO A 148 6.11 7.03 -0.58
N LEU A 149 7.38 6.95 -0.21
CA LEU A 149 8.44 7.88 -0.59
C LEU A 149 9.40 7.22 -1.57
N GLY A 150 9.93 7.99 -2.51
CA GLY A 150 11.09 7.61 -3.31
C GLY A 150 10.88 6.46 -4.30
N VAL A 151 9.65 5.96 -4.47
CA VAL A 151 9.36 4.89 -5.43
C VAL A 151 8.80 5.49 -6.73
N PRO A 152 9.46 5.29 -7.89
CA PRO A 152 8.90 5.67 -9.17
C PRO A 152 7.56 4.93 -9.39
N GLY A 153 6.54 5.65 -9.87
CA GLY A 153 5.35 4.98 -10.40
C GLY A 153 5.73 4.11 -11.62
N PRO A 154 4.88 3.16 -12.03
CA PRO A 154 5.08 2.44 -13.27
C PRO A 154 5.31 3.44 -14.40
N ALA A 155 6.49 3.39 -15.04
CA ALA A 155 6.68 4.11 -16.29
C ALA A 155 5.63 3.56 -17.28
N GLU A 156 4.82 4.44 -17.87
CA GLU A 156 4.00 4.05 -19.02
C GLU A 156 4.96 3.51 -20.08
N ARG A 157 5.01 2.18 -20.26
CA ARG A 157 5.91 1.55 -21.23
C ARG A 157 5.66 2.21 -22.59
N ARG A 158 6.58 3.08 -23.03
CA ARG A 158 6.61 3.54 -24.40
C ARG A 158 6.74 2.29 -25.26
N ARG A 159 5.68 1.91 -25.97
CA ARG A 159 5.81 1.04 -27.14
C ARG A 159 6.68 1.78 -28.14
N GLN A 160 8.00 1.67 -28.03
CA GLN A 160 8.89 2.05 -29.12
C GLN A 160 8.61 1.06 -30.25
N GLY A 161 7.80 1.48 -31.21
CA GLY A 161 7.66 0.80 -32.48
C GLY A 161 9.04 0.66 -33.10
N THR A 162 9.34 -0.52 -33.63
CA THR A 162 10.55 -0.82 -34.39
C THR A 162 10.62 0.07 -35.63
N SER A 163 11.24 1.24 -35.52
CA SER A 163 11.72 1.97 -36.69
C SER A 163 13.08 1.41 -37.08
N SER A 164 13.08 0.70 -38.20
CA SER A 164 14.26 0.25 -38.92
C SER A 164 15.24 1.40 -39.14
N ALA A 165 16.44 1.29 -38.54
CA ALA A 165 17.53 2.24 -38.73
C ALA A 165 18.05 2.18 -40.18
N SER A 166 17.87 3.27 -40.92
CA SER A 166 18.64 3.53 -42.14
C SER A 166 19.99 4.15 -41.75
N THR A 167 21.06 3.43 -42.06
CA THR A 167 22.44 3.84 -41.86
C THR A 167 22.80 5.05 -42.71
N VAL A 168 23.20 6.16 -42.09
CA VAL A 168 24.10 7.14 -42.72
C VAL A 168 25.18 7.48 -41.70
N ARG A 169 26.42 7.11 -42.06
CA ARG A 169 27.64 7.50 -41.37
C ARG A 169 28.02 8.89 -41.84
N ASP A 170 28.43 9.76 -40.93
CA ASP A 170 29.37 10.84 -41.26
C ASP A 170 30.25 11.17 -40.06
N ASP A 171 31.50 11.46 -40.41
CA ASP A 171 32.71 11.40 -39.61
C ASP A 171 33.32 12.81 -39.55
N LYS A 172 33.64 13.34 -38.34
CA LYS A 172 34.87 14.13 -38.03
C LYS A 172 34.84 14.95 -36.71
N ARG A 173 35.94 14.75 -35.98
CA ARG A 173 36.85 15.73 -35.31
C ARG A 173 36.55 16.27 -33.89
N GLN A 174 37.34 15.72 -32.96
CA GLN A 174 38.26 16.37 -32.00
C GLN A 174 37.94 17.77 -31.44
N GLY A 175 37.74 17.80 -30.12
CA GLY A 175 37.96 18.97 -29.27
C GLY A 175 38.29 18.50 -27.84
N THR A 176 39.53 18.64 -27.44
CA THR A 176 40.06 18.36 -26.09
C THR A 176 39.61 19.45 -25.10
N SER A 177 38.93 19.06 -24.01
CA SER A 177 38.85 19.89 -22.81
C SER A 177 38.92 19.01 -21.57
N THR A 178 39.99 19.19 -20.82
CA THR A 178 40.24 18.68 -19.48
C THR A 178 39.26 19.31 -18.48
N SER A 179 38.45 18.51 -17.80
CA SER A 179 37.87 18.88 -16.49
C SER A 179 37.92 17.69 -15.54
N THR A 180 38.67 17.89 -14.48
CA THR A 180 38.81 17.05 -13.30
C THR A 180 37.50 16.93 -12.52
N GLY A 181 37.18 15.70 -12.11
CA GLY A 181 36.50 15.40 -10.83
C GLY A 181 35.03 15.82 -10.70
N ILE A 182 34.14 14.83 -10.83
CA ILE A 182 33.28 14.28 -9.77
C ILE A 182 32.64 13.04 -10.41
N LYS A 183 32.79 11.88 -9.76
CA LYS A 183 32.00 10.71 -10.13
C LYS A 183 30.61 11.01 -9.61
N ASP A 184 29.74 11.51 -10.49
CA ASP A 184 28.32 11.46 -10.24
C ASP A 184 27.97 9.97 -10.20
N ASP A 185 27.60 9.50 -9.01
CA ASP A 185 26.95 8.21 -8.84
C ASP A 185 25.61 8.30 -9.58
N ASP A 186 25.67 8.04 -10.88
CA ASP A 186 24.52 7.84 -11.75
C ASP A 186 23.71 6.71 -11.12
N TYR A 187 22.65 7.08 -10.41
CA TYR A 187 21.51 6.20 -10.17
C TYR A 187 20.87 5.93 -11.54
N GLY A 188 21.58 5.13 -12.35
CA GLY A 188 21.08 4.56 -13.58
C GLY A 188 19.81 3.82 -13.20
N THR A 189 18.67 4.45 -13.51
CA THR A 189 17.37 3.82 -13.36
C THR A 189 17.36 2.76 -14.45
N ASP A 190 17.77 1.55 -14.08
CA ASP A 190 17.70 0.40 -14.95
C ASP A 190 16.23 0.28 -15.35
N ASP A 191 15.90 0.70 -16.59
CA ASP A 191 14.55 0.89 -17.17
C ASP A 191 13.73 -0.43 -17.18
N ASN A 192 14.33 -1.50 -16.66
CA ASN A 192 13.81 -2.84 -16.55
C ASN A 192 13.54 -3.29 -15.10
N THR A 193 13.78 -2.44 -14.09
CA THR A 193 13.47 -2.76 -12.69
C THR A 193 11.97 -2.55 -12.46
N PRO A 194 11.19 -3.58 -12.09
CA PRO A 194 9.77 -3.42 -11.83
C PRO A 194 9.55 -2.44 -10.66
N PRO A 195 8.55 -1.54 -10.76
CA PRO A 195 8.27 -0.57 -9.72
C PRO A 195 7.94 -1.28 -8.40
N ALA A 196 8.41 -0.72 -7.27
CA ALA A 196 8.12 -1.32 -5.97
C ALA A 196 6.59 -1.37 -5.76
N SER A 197 6.13 -2.52 -5.29
CA SER A 197 4.72 -2.84 -5.13
C SER A 197 4.45 -3.23 -3.68
N TYR A 198 3.23 -3.00 -3.23
CA TYR A 198 2.81 -3.42 -1.90
C TYR A 198 1.36 -3.90 -1.94
N LEU A 199 1.03 -4.82 -1.06
CA LEU A 199 -0.32 -5.35 -0.94
C LEU A 199 -1.10 -4.55 0.11
N VAL A 200 -2.32 -4.23 -0.24
CA VAL A 200 -3.33 -3.68 0.65
C VAL A 200 -4.38 -4.76 0.85
N ILE A 201 -4.41 -5.39 2.02
CA ILE A 201 -5.31 -6.49 2.35
C ILE A 201 -6.27 -5.97 3.41
N VAL A 202 -7.57 -6.00 3.13
CA VAL A 202 -8.60 -5.36 3.96
C VAL A 202 -9.82 -6.25 4.13
N ALA A 203 -10.47 -6.14 5.28
CA ALA A 203 -11.77 -6.74 5.55
C ALA A 203 -12.69 -5.71 6.21
N PRO A 204 -14.00 -5.67 5.87
CA PRO A 204 -14.97 -4.90 6.63
C PRO A 204 -15.07 -5.42 8.06
N SER A 205 -15.50 -4.56 8.99
CA SER A 205 -15.89 -4.99 10.33
C SER A 205 -17.33 -5.54 10.32
N LEU A 206 -17.55 -6.69 10.98
CA LEU A 206 -18.88 -7.23 11.24
C LEU A 206 -19.54 -6.49 12.40
N HIS A 207 -19.93 -5.24 12.17
CA HIS A 207 -20.47 -4.35 13.21
C HIS A 207 -21.64 -4.97 13.99
N GLY A 208 -21.59 -4.86 15.32
CA GLY A 208 -22.56 -5.43 16.26
C GLY A 208 -22.34 -6.92 16.56
N GLN A 209 -21.40 -7.59 15.88
CA GLN A 209 -21.14 -9.01 16.09
C GLN A 209 -20.01 -9.25 17.10
N LYS A 210 -19.98 -10.47 17.63
CA LYS A 210 -18.98 -10.97 18.56
C LYS A 210 -18.57 -12.36 18.13
N VAL A 211 -17.30 -12.68 18.28
CA VAL A 211 -16.78 -14.03 18.02
C VAL A 211 -15.87 -14.43 19.18
N GLU A 212 -15.95 -15.70 19.56
CA GLU A 212 -15.01 -16.29 20.51
C GLU A 212 -13.65 -16.48 19.83
N ALA A 213 -12.61 -16.12 20.56
CA ALA A 213 -11.23 -16.23 20.13
C ALA A 213 -10.39 -16.87 21.23
N THR A 214 -9.24 -17.43 20.88
CA THR A 214 -8.32 -18.03 21.85
C THR A 214 -7.10 -17.15 22.05
N VAL A 215 -6.74 -16.88 23.30
CA VAL A 215 -5.48 -16.22 23.67
C VAL A 215 -4.62 -17.20 24.46
N PHE A 216 -3.31 -17.16 24.23
CA PHE A 216 -2.33 -17.86 25.07
C PHE A 216 -1.93 -16.95 26.23
N ASN A 217 -2.27 -17.36 27.45
CA ASN A 217 -1.90 -16.60 28.64
C ASN A 217 -0.40 -16.79 28.97
N PRO A 218 0.20 -15.96 29.86
CA PRO A 218 1.61 -16.09 30.25
C PRO A 218 1.98 -17.45 30.87
N GLU A 219 1.00 -18.23 31.33
CA GLU A 219 1.19 -19.57 31.89
C GLU A 219 1.08 -20.68 30.82
N GLY A 220 0.94 -20.32 29.53
CA GLY A 220 0.85 -21.25 28.41
C GLY A 220 -0.51 -21.95 28.27
N ARG A 221 -1.57 -21.43 28.89
CA ARG A 221 -2.93 -21.98 28.82
C ARG A 221 -3.77 -21.20 27.81
N ASN A 222 -4.69 -21.92 27.17
CA ASN A 222 -5.69 -21.33 26.30
C ASN A 222 -6.79 -20.68 27.13
N GLU A 223 -7.05 -19.40 26.88
CA GLU A 223 -8.17 -18.66 27.43
C GLU A 223 -9.10 -18.22 26.30
N THR A 224 -10.41 -18.34 26.54
CA THR A 224 -11.43 -17.84 25.60
C THR A 224 -11.67 -16.36 25.87
N VAL A 225 -11.46 -15.53 24.85
CA VAL A 225 -11.79 -14.11 24.86
C VAL A 225 -12.83 -13.80 23.78
N VAL A 226 -13.41 -12.60 23.82
CA VAL A 226 -14.41 -12.18 22.83
C VAL A 226 -13.86 -11.01 22.02
N VAL A 227 -13.78 -11.19 20.70
CA VAL A 227 -13.49 -10.11 19.75
C VAL A 227 -14.79 -9.48 19.29
N ARG A 228 -14.91 -8.16 19.41
CA ARG A 228 -16.06 -7.37 18.94
C ARG A 228 -15.82 -6.86 17.54
N ASP A 229 -16.88 -6.80 16.74
CA ASP A 229 -16.85 -6.33 15.35
C ASP A 229 -15.73 -7.01 14.54
N PRO A 230 -15.63 -8.35 14.54
CA PRO A 230 -14.51 -9.08 13.92
C PRO A 230 -14.43 -8.84 12.40
N PRO A 231 -13.29 -9.14 11.74
CA PRO A 231 -13.16 -9.00 10.30
C PRO A 231 -14.13 -9.93 9.55
N ASP A 232 -14.86 -9.41 8.56
CA ASP A 232 -15.66 -10.22 7.65
C ASP A 232 -14.78 -10.90 6.61
N LEU A 233 -14.24 -12.06 6.95
CA LEU A 233 -13.34 -12.82 6.08
C LEU A 233 -13.97 -13.23 4.74
N ARG A 234 -15.31 -13.28 4.64
CA ARG A 234 -16.00 -13.56 3.37
C ARG A 234 -15.90 -12.40 2.39
N ASN A 235 -15.71 -11.19 2.91
CA ASN A 235 -15.55 -9.96 2.15
C ASN A 235 -14.10 -9.42 2.22
N LEU A 236 -13.14 -10.28 2.58
CA LEU A 236 -11.72 -9.97 2.49
C LEU A 236 -11.35 -9.61 1.04
N LYS A 237 -10.63 -8.51 0.86
CA LYS A 237 -10.09 -8.05 -0.42
C LYS A 237 -8.60 -7.86 -0.33
N ALA A 238 -7.91 -8.12 -1.43
CA ALA A 238 -6.52 -7.79 -1.60
C ALA A 238 -6.35 -6.90 -2.84
N PHE A 239 -5.53 -5.88 -2.70
CA PHE A 239 -5.16 -4.99 -3.79
C PHE A 239 -3.64 -4.95 -3.95
N VAL A 240 -3.16 -4.91 -5.18
CA VAL A 240 -1.77 -4.52 -5.48
C VAL A 240 -1.75 -3.02 -5.74
N ALA A 241 -0.89 -2.34 -5.00
CA ALA A 241 -0.60 -0.93 -5.16
C ALA A 241 0.88 -0.74 -5.52
N HIS A 242 1.21 0.41 -6.10
CA HIS A 242 2.58 0.78 -6.48
C HIS A 242 2.99 2.11 -5.84
N GLY A 243 4.27 2.45 -5.90
CA GLY A 243 4.85 3.66 -5.28
C GLY A 243 4.25 5.02 -5.65
N GLY A 244 3.34 5.08 -6.62
CA GLY A 244 2.63 6.31 -7.00
C GLY A 244 1.25 6.44 -6.35
N GLN A 245 0.88 5.47 -5.51
CA GLN A 245 -0.41 5.41 -4.83
C GLN A 245 -0.16 5.46 -3.33
N ALA A 246 -1.05 6.13 -2.61
CA ALA A 246 -1.12 6.10 -1.16
C ALA A 246 -2.47 5.51 -0.75
N VAL A 247 -2.56 5.02 0.48
CA VAL A 247 -3.79 4.45 1.01
C VAL A 247 -4.11 5.06 2.35
N THR A 248 -5.36 5.46 2.55
CA THR A 248 -5.93 5.80 3.85
C THR A 248 -6.93 4.74 4.23
N TYR A 249 -6.66 3.96 5.27
CA TYR A 249 -7.66 3.08 5.87
C TYR A 249 -8.69 3.91 6.65
N GLY A 250 -9.97 3.57 6.49
CA GLY A 250 -11.04 4.15 7.31
C GLY A 250 -10.94 3.68 8.76
N ALA A 251 -11.42 4.50 9.71
CA ALA A 251 -11.44 4.12 11.12
C ALA A 251 -12.18 2.79 11.34
N GLY A 252 -11.56 1.88 12.09
CA GLY A 252 -12.09 0.55 12.37
C GLY A 252 -12.06 -0.45 11.21
N THR A 253 -11.48 -0.10 10.06
CA THR A 253 -11.27 -1.04 8.95
C THR A 253 -10.17 -2.02 9.31
N TRP A 254 -10.46 -3.32 9.23
CA TRP A 254 -9.44 -4.36 9.40
C TRP A 254 -8.54 -4.40 8.18
N HIS A 255 -7.24 -4.45 8.40
CA HIS A 255 -6.23 -4.53 7.35
C HIS A 255 -5.02 -5.33 7.80
N ALA A 256 -4.26 -5.89 6.86
CA ALA A 256 -2.99 -6.52 7.21
C ALA A 256 -1.94 -5.42 7.50
N PRO A 257 -0.99 -5.66 8.43
CA PRO A 257 0.20 -4.84 8.56
C PRO A 257 0.90 -4.70 7.20
N MET A 258 1.51 -3.55 6.92
CA MET A 258 2.01 -3.21 5.57
C MET A 258 2.86 -4.32 4.93
N VAL A 259 2.47 -4.72 3.71
CA VAL A 259 3.08 -5.85 2.99
C VAL A 259 3.78 -5.35 1.73
N VAL A 260 5.06 -5.05 1.81
CA VAL A 260 5.88 -4.77 0.61
C VAL A 260 6.21 -6.09 -0.09
N VAL A 261 6.15 -6.10 -1.42
CA VAL A 261 6.50 -7.25 -2.27
C VAL A 261 7.41 -6.80 -3.41
N GLY A 262 8.19 -7.72 -3.97
CA GLY A 262 9.18 -7.41 -5.00
C GLY A 262 10.60 -7.27 -4.43
N ARG A 263 11.42 -6.44 -5.08
CA ARG A 263 12.88 -6.41 -4.84
C ARG A 263 13.33 -5.36 -3.83
N HIS A 264 12.63 -4.25 -3.70
CA HIS A 264 13.07 -3.10 -2.92
C HIS A 264 12.15 -2.82 -1.74
N ARG A 265 12.73 -2.35 -0.64
CA ARG A 265 11.95 -1.78 0.46
C ARG A 265 11.18 -0.55 -0.03
N VAL A 266 10.12 -0.21 0.70
CA VAL A 266 9.38 1.04 0.50
C VAL A 266 9.35 1.77 1.83
N ASP A 267 9.78 3.02 1.80
CA ASP A 267 9.70 3.92 2.95
C ASP A 267 8.36 4.65 2.88
N PHE A 268 7.56 4.60 3.94
CA PHE A 268 6.25 5.25 4.01
C PHE A 268 6.24 6.35 5.06
N VAL A 269 5.73 7.52 4.68
CA VAL A 269 5.18 8.47 5.66
C VAL A 269 3.83 7.93 6.11
N VAL A 270 3.70 7.71 7.40
CA VAL A 270 2.46 7.26 8.02
C VAL A 270 1.87 8.41 8.83
N VAL A 271 0.60 8.72 8.59
CA VAL A 271 -0.15 9.70 9.41
C VAL A 271 -1.40 9.07 10.00
N GLN A 272 -1.59 9.28 11.29
CA GLN A 272 -2.74 8.79 12.08
C GLN A 272 -2.91 9.66 13.32
N PHE A 273 -3.94 9.40 14.11
CA PHE A 273 -3.99 9.87 15.50
C PHE A 273 -3.57 8.76 16.46
N SER A 274 -3.11 9.10 17.65
CA SER A 274 -2.93 8.15 18.75
C SER A 274 -3.19 8.79 20.10
N ASN A 275 -3.78 8.05 21.04
CA ASN A 275 -3.94 8.53 22.41
C ASN A 275 -2.91 7.90 23.38
N GLY A 276 -2.19 6.86 22.95
CA GLY A 276 -1.19 6.16 23.76
C GLY A 276 -1.76 5.03 24.62
N VAL A 277 -3.04 4.69 24.48
CA VAL A 277 -3.66 3.51 25.07
C VAL A 277 -3.65 2.40 24.03
N ALA A 278 -2.88 1.33 24.29
CA ALA A 278 -2.62 0.28 23.30
C ALA A 278 -3.89 -0.26 22.62
N GLU A 279 -4.92 -0.62 23.40
CA GLU A 279 -6.17 -1.19 22.89
C GLU A 279 -7.11 -0.19 22.19
N ASP A 280 -6.93 1.11 22.46
CA ASP A 280 -7.62 2.17 21.71
C ASP A 280 -6.90 2.44 20.39
N ASP A 281 -5.57 2.42 20.44
CA ASP A 281 -4.72 2.74 19.31
C ASP A 281 -4.71 1.63 18.27
N CYS A 282 -4.60 0.36 18.66
CA CYS A 282 -4.55 -0.76 17.73
C CYS A 282 -5.19 -2.02 18.33
N GLN A 283 -5.98 -2.72 17.53
CA GLN A 283 -6.52 -4.03 17.86
C GLN A 283 -6.08 -5.03 16.82
N GLU A 284 -5.54 -6.16 17.27
CA GLU A 284 -4.98 -7.20 16.42
C GLU A 284 -5.75 -8.51 16.59
N VAL A 285 -5.87 -9.27 15.49
CA VAL A 285 -6.33 -10.65 15.49
C VAL A 285 -5.39 -11.48 14.64
N VAL A 286 -5.06 -12.67 15.12
CA VAL A 286 -4.22 -13.62 14.39
C VAL A 286 -5.04 -14.80 13.89
N PHE A 287 -4.53 -15.42 12.84
CA PHE A 287 -5.11 -16.61 12.24
C PHE A 287 -4.06 -17.70 12.21
N GLY A 288 -4.50 -18.96 12.31
CA GLY A 288 -3.66 -20.08 11.92
C GLY A 288 -3.49 -20.13 10.40
N ASP A 289 -3.16 -21.30 9.87
CA ASP A 289 -3.06 -21.48 8.43
C ASP A 289 -4.45 -21.43 7.76
N GLY A 290 -4.54 -20.76 6.61
CA GLY A 290 -5.73 -20.87 5.76
C GLY A 290 -6.05 -19.66 4.93
N LEU A 291 -5.66 -18.44 5.35
CA LEU A 291 -5.91 -17.22 4.59
C LEU A 291 -4.71 -16.89 3.70
N VAL A 292 -4.91 -16.91 2.39
CA VAL A 292 -3.83 -16.76 1.41
C VAL A 292 -4.23 -15.75 0.33
N VAL A 293 -3.30 -14.88 -0.05
CA VAL A 293 -3.42 -14.05 -1.25
C VAL A 293 -2.54 -14.63 -2.35
N ASP A 294 -3.12 -14.86 -3.53
CA ASP A 294 -2.38 -15.19 -4.75
C ASP A 294 -1.86 -13.90 -5.40
N VAL A 295 -0.53 -13.81 -5.52
CA VAL A 295 0.23 -12.60 -5.83
C VAL A 295 0.98 -12.75 -7.15
N ASP A 296 0.43 -12.15 -8.20
CA ASP A 296 1.06 -12.04 -9.53
C ASP A 296 1.90 -10.74 -9.67
N VAL A 297 2.97 -10.58 -8.88
CA VAL A 297 4.00 -9.54 -9.11
C VAL A 297 5.36 -10.18 -9.22
N ASP A 298 6.10 -9.85 -10.29
CA ASP A 298 7.38 -10.45 -10.66
C ASP A 298 8.43 -10.37 -9.54
N VAL A 299 8.56 -11.45 -8.75
CA VAL A 299 9.63 -11.65 -7.77
C VAL A 299 10.70 -12.56 -8.37
N ASP A 300 11.81 -11.99 -8.89
CA ASP A 300 12.98 -12.83 -9.22
C ASP A 300 13.65 -13.29 -7.92
N VAL A 301 13.49 -14.58 -7.62
CA VAL A 301 13.94 -15.23 -6.38
C VAL A 301 15.47 -15.32 -6.28
N ARG A 302 16.21 -15.21 -7.40
CA ARG A 302 17.66 -15.49 -7.46
C ARG A 302 18.55 -14.41 -6.84
N GLU A 303 18.07 -13.19 -6.71
CA GLU A 303 18.87 -12.10 -6.11
C GLU A 303 18.65 -11.93 -4.62
N LYS A 304 17.64 -12.61 -4.03
CA LYS A 304 17.48 -12.63 -2.57
C LYS A 304 18.71 -13.23 -1.88
N GLU A 305 19.34 -14.23 -2.52
CA GLU A 305 20.60 -14.81 -2.06
C GLU A 305 21.74 -13.77 -2.05
N ALA A 306 21.74 -12.83 -3.00
CA ALA A 306 22.72 -11.74 -3.04
C ALA A 306 22.43 -10.63 -2.01
N TYR A 307 21.15 -10.32 -1.76
CA TYR A 307 20.74 -9.36 -0.72
C TYR A 307 21.00 -9.88 0.70
N GLU A 308 20.72 -11.16 0.97
CA GLU A 308 21.04 -11.79 2.26
C GLU A 308 22.56 -11.81 2.49
N ASP A 309 23.36 -12.02 1.44
CA ASP A 309 24.83 -11.91 1.48
C ASP A 309 25.30 -10.46 1.72
N GLU A 310 24.60 -9.46 1.19
CA GLU A 310 24.89 -8.03 1.45
C GLU A 310 24.52 -7.60 2.87
N CYS A 311 23.35 -8.00 3.39
CA CYS A 311 22.97 -7.76 4.78
C CYS A 311 23.90 -8.47 5.78
N SER A 312 24.47 -9.62 5.41
CA SER A 312 25.44 -10.33 6.24
C SER A 312 26.81 -9.63 6.32
N LYS A 313 27.04 -8.60 5.49
CA LYS A 313 28.27 -7.80 5.44
C LYS A 313 28.16 -6.45 6.17
N LEU A 314 26.96 -6.09 6.67
CA LEU A 314 26.71 -4.91 7.50
C LEU A 314 26.85 -5.26 8.99
#